data_AF-A0A1T0CPE6-F1
#
_entry.id   AF-A0A1T0CPE6-F1
#
_cell.length_a   1.000
_cell.length_b   1.000
_cell.length_c   1.000
_cell.angle_alpha   90.00
_cell.angle_beta   90.00
_cell.angle_gamma   90.00
#
_symmetry.space_group_name_H-M   'P 1'
#
loop_
_entity.id
_entity.type
_entity.pdbx_description
1 polymer ?
#
loop_
_entity_poly.entity_id
_entity_poly.type
_entity_poly.pdbx_seq_one_letter_code
_entity_poly.pdbx_strand_id
1 'polypeptide(L)'
;MAKRRTVTQRLAYRLDRETKLEIISEWADGRRAKLQEIKDKLDYAWSHDDELAYRHALDELTDMIFRLEPAIKNSAKQLIFGEYKDD
;
A
#
# COMPACT_ATOMS: atom_id res chain seq x y z
N MET A 1 -30.41 13.50 -5.35
CA MET A 1 -30.14 12.06 -5.54
C MET A 1 -29.10 11.60 -4.53
N ALA A 2 -29.46 10.77 -3.55
CA ALA A 2 -28.49 10.23 -2.60
C ALA A 2 -27.63 9.16 -3.29
N LYS A 3 -26.34 9.42 -3.51
CA LYS A 3 -25.40 8.41 -4.03
C LYS A 3 -25.36 7.24 -3.03
N ARG A 4 -25.75 6.04 -3.47
CA ARG A 4 -25.63 4.82 -2.65
C ARG A 4 -24.16 4.60 -2.31
N ARG A 5 -23.81 4.72 -1.03
CA ARG A 5 -22.44 4.50 -0.52
C ARG A 5 -22.08 3.01 -0.64
N THR A 6 -20.84 2.71 -1.02
CA THR A 6 -20.35 1.32 -1.09
C THR A 6 -20.26 0.71 0.31
N VAL A 7 -20.23 -0.63 0.42
CA VAL A 7 -20.04 -1.33 1.71
C VAL A 7 -18.74 -0.87 2.39
N THR A 8 -17.66 -0.72 1.62
CA THR A 8 -16.35 -0.24 2.08
C THR A 8 -16.44 1.17 2.65
N GLN A 9 -17.17 2.08 1.99
CA GLN A 9 -17.39 3.43 2.52
C GLN A 9 -18.16 3.37 3.85
N ARG A 10 -19.24 2.58 3.92
CA ARG A 10 -20.03 2.44 5.16
C ARG A 10 -19.23 1.85 6.33
N LEU A 11 -18.30 0.93 6.05
CA LEU A 11 -17.39 0.38 7.06
C LEU A 11 -16.35 1.41 7.52
N ALA A 12 -15.75 2.16 6.59
CA ALA A 12 -14.78 3.20 6.92
C ALA A 12 -15.36 4.33 7.80
N TYR A 13 -16.66 4.64 7.69
CA TYR A 13 -17.34 5.59 8.58
C TYR A 13 -17.57 5.06 10.00
N ARG A 14 -17.53 3.75 10.23
CA ARG A 14 -17.74 3.13 11.55
C ARG A 14 -16.45 2.92 12.34
N LEU A 15 -15.30 3.02 11.68
CA LEU A 15 -14.01 2.91 12.33
C LEU A 15 -13.65 4.27 12.95
N ASP A 16 -13.26 4.24 14.22
CA ASP A 16 -12.67 5.39 14.89
C ASP A 16 -11.31 5.76 14.25
N ARG A 17 -10.78 6.91 14.66
CA ARG A 17 -9.52 7.45 14.13
C ARG A 17 -8.33 6.53 14.46
N GLU A 18 -8.33 5.90 15.63
CA GLU A 18 -7.23 5.05 16.11
C GLU A 18 -7.11 3.78 15.26
N THR A 19 -8.23 3.08 15.05
CA THR A 19 -8.32 1.89 14.21
C THR A 19 -7.92 2.19 12.76
N LYS A 20 -8.29 3.37 12.24
CA LYS A 20 -7.86 3.80 10.90
C LYS A 20 -6.34 3.98 10.81
N LEU A 21 -5.73 4.58 11.83
CA LEU A 21 -4.28 4.78 11.90
C LEU A 21 -3.53 3.46 12.05
N GLU A 22 -4.09 2.50 12.78
CA GLU A 22 -3.55 1.15 12.93
C GLU A 22 -3.55 0.40 11.59
N ILE A 23 -4.68 0.39 10.87
CA ILE A 23 -4.78 -0.22 9.53
C ILE A 23 -3.75 0.38 8.55
N ILE A 24 -3.54 1.69 8.61
CA ILE A 24 -2.53 2.37 7.77
C ILE A 24 -1.12 1.94 8.18
N SER A 25 -0.85 1.84 9.48
CA SER A 25 0.46 1.44 10.00
C SER A 25 0.79 0.00 9.62
N GLU A 26 -0.14 -0.95 9.85
CA GLU A 26 0.01 -2.34 9.44
C GLU A 26 0.23 -2.47 7.92
N TRP A 27 -0.54 -1.72 7.14
CA TRP A 27 -0.37 -1.68 5.70
C TRP A 27 1.03 -1.16 5.31
N ALA A 28 1.50 -0.08 5.94
CA ALA A 28 2.82 0.50 5.68
C ALA A 28 3.95 -0.47 6.05
N ASP A 29 3.83 -1.16 7.19
CA ASP A 29 4.82 -2.13 7.65
C ASP A 29 4.87 -3.35 6.73
N GLY A 30 3.72 -3.86 6.28
CA GLY A 30 3.68 -4.92 5.27
C GLY A 30 4.36 -4.54 3.95
N ARG A 31 4.28 -3.26 3.55
CA ARG A 31 4.99 -2.75 2.37
C ARG A 31 6.48 -2.60 2.59
N ARG A 32 6.89 -2.15 3.78
CA ARG A 32 8.31 -2.07 4.16
C ARG A 32 8.95 -3.46 4.14
N ALA A 33 8.28 -4.47 4.68
CA ALA A 33 8.74 -5.86 4.64
C ALA A 33 8.94 -6.35 3.19
N LYS A 34 7.97 -6.08 2.31
CA LYS A 34 8.07 -6.50 0.91
C LYS A 34 9.20 -5.79 0.14
N LEU A 35 9.41 -4.50 0.40
CA LEU A 35 10.55 -3.76 -0.15
C LEU A 35 11.89 -4.34 0.29
N GLN A 36 11.98 -4.74 1.57
CA GLN A 36 13.18 -5.36 2.10
C GLN A 36 13.47 -6.69 1.39
N GLU A 37 12.47 -7.55 1.20
CA GLU A 37 12.63 -8.81 0.45
C GLU A 37 13.16 -8.59 -0.97
N ILE A 38 12.64 -7.59 -1.68
CA ILE A 38 13.07 -7.28 -3.05
C ILE A 38 14.50 -6.76 -3.06
N LYS A 39 14.87 -5.90 -2.10
CA LYS A 39 16.24 -5.44 -1.91
C LYS A 39 17.19 -6.62 -1.67
N ASP A 40 16.82 -7.53 -0.78
CA ASP A 40 17.66 -8.69 -0.46
C ASP A 40 17.86 -9.60 -1.68
N LYS A 41 16.83 -9.76 -2.53
CA LYS A 41 16.96 -10.45 -3.83
C LYS A 41 17.90 -9.75 -4.79
N LEU A 42 17.84 -8.41 -4.87
CA LEU A 42 18.75 -7.61 -5.71
C LEU A 42 20.20 -7.74 -5.23
N ASP A 43 20.44 -7.63 -3.92
CA ASP A 43 21.76 -7.77 -3.32
C ASP A 43 22.33 -9.19 -3.54
N TYR A 44 21.48 -10.22 -3.42
CA TYR A 44 21.85 -11.60 -3.72
C TYR A 44 22.22 -11.76 -5.20
N ALA A 45 21.35 -11.33 -6.11
CA ALA A 45 21.58 -11.47 -7.55
C ALA A 45 22.86 -10.72 -7.99
N TRP A 46 23.08 -9.52 -7.46
CA TRP A 46 24.28 -8.72 -7.72
C TRP A 46 25.54 -9.40 -7.22
N SER A 47 25.53 -9.95 -5.99
CA SER A 47 26.70 -10.64 -5.42
C SER A 47 27.05 -11.97 -6.11
N HIS A 48 26.11 -12.55 -6.86
CA HIS A 48 26.28 -13.82 -7.57
C HIS A 48 26.39 -13.66 -9.09
N ASP A 49 26.42 -12.42 -9.61
CA ASP A 49 26.44 -12.11 -11.05
C ASP A 49 25.29 -12.79 -11.82
N ASP A 50 24.14 -12.95 -11.16
CA ASP A 50 22.95 -13.58 -11.73
C ASP A 50 22.04 -12.52 -12.36
N GLU A 51 22.31 -12.25 -13.65
CA GLU A 51 21.57 -11.25 -14.42
C GLU A 51 20.07 -11.56 -14.50
N LEU A 52 19.68 -12.84 -14.56
CA LEU A 52 18.28 -13.23 -14.65
C LEU A 52 17.54 -12.94 -13.35
N ALA A 53 18.12 -13.34 -12.21
CA ALA A 53 17.56 -13.05 -10.90
C ALA A 53 17.49 -11.53 -10.64
N TYR A 54 18.49 -10.78 -11.10
CA TYR A 54 18.52 -9.32 -10.97
C TYR A 54 17.36 -8.66 -11.75
N ARG A 55 17.16 -9.06 -13.01
CA ARG A 55 16.03 -8.60 -13.84
C ARG A 55 14.68 -8.95 -13.20
N HIS A 56 14.54 -10.18 -12.70
CA HIS A 56 13.31 -10.63 -12.04
C HIS A 56 12.98 -9.81 -10.79
N ALA A 57 13.99 -9.47 -9.98
CA ALA A 57 13.81 -8.64 -8.79
C ALA A 57 13.48 -7.18 -9.15
N LEU A 58 14.03 -6.64 -10.25
CA LEU A 58 13.65 -5.32 -10.78
C LEU A 58 12.21 -5.29 -11.28
N ASP A 59 11.75 -6.34 -11.95
CA ASP A 59 10.37 -6.45 -12.40
C ASP A 59 9.41 -6.49 -11.20
N GLU A 60 9.74 -7.26 -10.15
CA GLU A 60 8.98 -7.27 -8.89
C GLU A 60 8.91 -5.88 -8.23
N LEU A 61 10.02 -5.14 -8.22
CA LEU A 61 10.06 -3.77 -7.69
C LEU A 61 9.15 -2.84 -8.48
N THR A 62 9.21 -2.92 -9.80
CA THR A 62 8.45 -2.10 -10.74
C THR A 62 6.95 -2.37 -10.60
N ASP A 63 6.56 -3.64 -10.57
CA ASP A 63 5.18 -4.07 -10.34
C ASP A 63 4.64 -3.57 -9.00
N MET A 64 5.48 -3.62 -7.95
CA MET A 64 5.09 -3.15 -6.64
C MET A 64 4.84 -1.62 -6.66
N ILE A 65 5.72 -0.83 -7.29
CA ILE A 65 5.56 0.62 -7.42
C ILE A 65 4.28 0.96 -8.20
N PHE A 66 4.05 0.33 -9.34
CA PHE A 66 2.85 0.56 -10.15
C PHE A 66 1.55 0.20 -9.43
N ARG A 67 1.56 -0.82 -8.56
CA ARG A 67 0.41 -1.19 -7.74
C ARG A 67 0.25 -0.30 -6.50
N LEU A 68 1.34 0.28 -5.99
CA LEU A 68 1.36 1.14 -4.81
C LEU A 68 0.81 2.53 -5.09
N GLU A 69 1.16 3.13 -6.23
CA GLU A 69 0.75 4.51 -6.55
C GLU A 69 -0.78 4.72 -6.53
N PRO A 70 -1.61 3.85 -7.16
CA PRO A 70 -3.07 3.97 -7.10
C PRO A 70 -3.62 3.69 -5.70
N ALA A 71 -3.02 2.74 -4.97
CA ALA A 71 -3.46 2.36 -3.63
C ALA A 71 -3.23 3.51 -2.63
N ILE A 72 -2.05 4.14 -2.66
CA ILE A 72 -1.74 5.32 -1.83
C ILE A 72 -2.64 6.48 -2.19
N LYS A 73 -2.81 6.78 -3.49
CA LYS A 73 -3.71 7.85 -3.94
C LYS A 73 -5.16 7.61 -3.47
N ASN A 74 -5.63 6.36 -3.46
CA ASN A 74 -6.98 6.03 -2.99
C ASN A 74 -7.10 6.11 -1.46
N SER A 75 -6.14 5.59 -0.70
CA SER A 75 -6.13 5.70 0.76
C SER A 75 -6.02 7.15 1.23
N ALA A 76 -5.13 7.94 0.63
CA ALA A 76 -5.02 9.37 0.90
C ALA A 76 -6.31 10.12 0.56
N LYS A 77 -6.96 9.80 -0.57
CA LYS A 77 -8.27 10.38 -0.90
C LYS A 77 -9.35 10.02 0.13
N GLN A 78 -9.38 8.79 0.63
CA GLN A 78 -10.34 8.39 1.66
C GLN A 78 -10.08 9.07 3.01
N LEU A 79 -8.81 9.29 3.35
CA LEU A 79 -8.41 9.96 4.59
C LEU A 79 -8.55 11.48 4.55
N ILE A 80 -8.42 12.12 3.37
CA ILE A 80 -8.49 13.58 3.21
C ILE A 80 -9.90 14.04 2.84
N PHE A 81 -10.61 13.29 1.98
CA PHE A 81 -11.92 13.69 1.43
C PHE A 81 -13.09 12.81 1.92
N GLY A 82 -12.82 11.79 2.74
CA GLY A 82 -13.89 11.14 3.49
C GLY A 82 -14.36 12.10 4.57
N GLU A 83 -15.49 12.77 4.36
CA GLU A 83 -16.08 13.77 5.26
C GLU A 83 -15.89 13.37 6.73
N TYR A 84 -14.97 14.05 7.44
CA TYR A 84 -14.95 14.06 8.90
C TYR A 84 -16.20 14.82 9.32
N LYS A 85 -17.19 14.10 9.85
CA LYS A 85 -18.11 14.73 10.78
C LYS A 85 -17.36 14.78 12.10
N ASP A 86 -16.76 15.93 12.36
CA ASP A 86 -16.40 16.31 13.72
C ASP A 86 -17.73 16.41 14.47
N ASP A 87 -17.98 15.44 15.35
CA ASP A 87 -18.97 15.58 16.43
C ASP A 87 -18.39 16.48 17.53
#